data_AF-A0A524AI58-F1
#
_entry.id   AF-A0A524AI58-F1
#
_cell.length_a   1.000
_cell.length_b   1.000
_cell.length_c   1.000
_cell.angle_alpha   90.00
_cell.angle_beta   90.00
_cell.angle_gamma   90.00
#
_symmetry.space_group_name_H-M   'P 1'
#
loop_
_entity.id
_entity.type
_entity.pdbx_description
1 polymer ?
#
loop_
_entity_poly.entity_id
_entity_poly.type
_entity_poly.pdbx_seq_one_letter_code
_entity_poly.pdbx_strand_id
1 'polypeptide(L)'
;MSNRVDIAYEKAQAVLARECSPLGLMASPEGYPHVWARDSVITSLGAISTPGHEDCLRTSLQTLAGQQSDLGAIPNNVSVATGRLDHTNAGSVDSNLWYIVGHYVNHRMTGDTGFLRAHWPSLERALLWLRYQDSNGCGLLEVHEAADWADLLANRFNILYDNVLWYAALRAMAKTAATLEKDGAQYDEMASDVRHKLRIVLWVGPESADEWGPTCPGHTEWQHTLSQVDPVLIKRPFFLPYVAFRDYGDYCDVFGNLLSVLFGVANPAQERRILDYLYQVGIAEPYPVRVLHPPIHPGSKDWREYYRNNNLNLPDQYHNGGIWPFVGGFYVAVLVKTGRQEEARRQLVKLAEVNRLGMNEEWEFNEWCHGRTGRPMGYPHQAWSAGMYVYAHRCVAEGQMLVFGDKTWR
;
A
#
# COMPACT_ATOMS: atom_id res chain seq x y z
N MET A 1 -28.16 -6.14 -2.04
CA MET A 1 -27.10 -5.69 -1.11
C MET A 1 -27.79 -5.15 0.13
N SER A 2 -27.16 -5.20 1.31
CA SER A 2 -27.77 -4.66 2.53
C SER A 2 -27.93 -3.14 2.40
N ASN A 3 -29.02 -2.55 2.89
CA ASN A 3 -29.23 -1.10 2.96
C ASN A 3 -27.99 -0.36 3.50
N ARG A 4 -27.24 -0.98 4.43
CA ARG A 4 -26.02 -0.40 5.01
C ARG A 4 -24.88 -0.20 4.01
N VAL A 5 -24.74 -1.10 3.04
CA VAL A 5 -23.65 -1.06 2.05
C VAL A 5 -23.83 0.13 1.12
N ASP A 6 -25.07 0.37 0.69
CA ASP A 6 -25.43 1.47 -0.20
C ASP A 6 -25.38 2.82 0.54
N ILE A 7 -25.87 2.89 1.79
CA ILE A 7 -25.72 4.09 2.64
C ILE A 7 -24.24 4.46 2.83
N ALA A 8 -23.40 3.47 3.14
CA ALA A 8 -21.97 3.69 3.32
C ALA A 8 -21.31 4.22 2.03
N TYR A 9 -21.80 3.80 0.86
CA TYR A 9 -21.30 4.28 -0.43
C TYR A 9 -21.62 5.75 -0.62
N GLU A 10 -22.87 6.16 -0.39
CA GLU A 10 -23.28 7.57 -0.45
C GLU A 10 -22.53 8.43 0.58
N LYS A 11 -22.34 7.93 1.80
CA LYS A 11 -21.60 8.63 2.86
C LYS A 11 -20.12 8.78 2.52
N ALA A 12 -19.49 7.75 1.94
CA ALA A 12 -18.11 7.83 1.48
C ALA A 12 -17.95 8.88 0.37
N GLN A 13 -18.87 8.94 -0.59
CA GLN A 13 -18.87 9.97 -1.62
C GLN A 13 -19.02 11.39 -1.03
N ALA A 14 -19.81 11.55 0.02
CA ALA A 14 -19.97 12.83 0.71
C ALA A 14 -18.70 13.26 1.48
N VAL A 15 -17.94 12.32 2.05
CA VAL A 15 -16.60 12.59 2.61
C VAL A 15 -15.68 13.08 1.49
N LEU A 16 -15.54 12.30 0.42
CA LEU A 16 -14.65 12.62 -0.70
C LEU A 16 -14.92 14.03 -1.27
N ALA A 17 -16.19 14.43 -1.40
CA ALA A 17 -16.60 15.74 -1.91
C ALA A 17 -16.03 16.95 -1.14
N ARG A 18 -15.47 16.74 0.05
CA ARG A 18 -14.85 17.79 0.88
C ARG A 18 -13.32 17.76 0.85
N GLU A 19 -12.72 16.68 0.32
CA GLU A 19 -11.27 16.44 0.38
C GLU A 19 -10.51 17.12 -0.76
N CYS A 20 -11.17 17.41 -1.88
CA CYS A 20 -10.51 18.02 -3.02
C CYS A 20 -10.31 19.53 -2.82
N SER A 21 -9.07 19.91 -2.50
CA SER A 21 -8.63 21.30 -2.40
C SER A 21 -8.12 21.84 -3.74
N PRO A 22 -7.87 23.15 -3.87
CA PRO A 22 -7.19 23.72 -5.04
C PRO A 22 -5.78 23.15 -5.30
N LEU A 23 -5.16 22.51 -4.30
CA LEU A 23 -3.86 21.84 -4.44
C LEU A 23 -3.97 20.32 -4.64
N GLY A 24 -5.18 19.75 -4.61
CA GLY A 24 -5.42 18.31 -4.76
C GLY A 24 -6.12 17.70 -3.55
N LEU A 25 -6.15 16.37 -3.51
CA LEU A 25 -6.77 15.56 -2.46
C LEU A 25 -6.03 15.71 -1.13
N MET A 26 -6.75 16.18 -0.12
CA MET A 26 -6.32 16.15 1.28
C MET A 26 -6.47 14.74 1.86
N ALA A 27 -5.69 14.41 2.90
CA ALA A 27 -5.85 13.15 3.63
C ALA A 27 -7.07 13.17 4.57
N SER A 28 -7.31 14.31 5.23
CA SER A 28 -8.54 14.61 5.97
C SER A 28 -8.62 16.12 6.16
N PRO A 29 -9.77 16.80 5.97
CA PRO A 29 -9.86 18.25 6.03
C PRO A 29 -9.70 18.75 7.47
N GLU A 30 -10.08 17.91 8.44
CA GLU A 30 -10.09 18.23 9.87
C GLU A 30 -8.79 17.83 10.58
N GLY A 31 -8.20 16.69 10.19
CA GLY A 31 -6.98 16.19 10.83
C GLY A 31 -5.70 16.55 10.08
N TYR A 32 -5.70 16.30 8.77
CA TYR A 32 -4.50 16.35 7.94
C TYR A 32 -4.76 17.11 6.62
N PRO A 33 -4.86 18.45 6.65
CA PRO A 33 -5.15 19.28 5.48
C PRO A 33 -3.91 19.44 4.58
N HIS A 34 -3.33 18.32 4.18
CA HIS A 34 -2.13 18.21 3.37
C HIS A 34 -2.42 17.25 2.21
N VAL A 35 -1.78 17.52 1.07
CA VAL A 35 -1.74 16.63 -0.08
C VAL A 35 -0.62 15.63 0.18
N TRP A 36 -0.96 14.44 0.68
CA TRP A 36 0.00 13.34 0.87
C TRP A 36 0.14 12.53 -0.42
N ALA A 37 1.37 12.14 -0.75
CA ALA A 37 1.66 11.40 -1.98
C ALA A 37 0.93 10.06 -2.04
N ARG A 38 1.05 9.27 -0.96
CA ARG A 38 0.36 7.98 -0.79
C ARG A 38 -1.16 8.16 -0.80
N ASP A 39 -1.67 9.00 0.09
CA ASP A 39 -3.10 9.11 0.38
C ASP A 39 -3.87 9.65 -0.83
N SER A 40 -3.30 10.59 -1.58
CA SER A 40 -3.89 11.10 -2.83
C SER A 40 -4.13 9.96 -3.83
N VAL A 41 -3.14 9.07 -4.01
CA VAL A 41 -3.24 7.99 -5.00
C VAL A 41 -4.18 6.90 -4.51
N ILE A 42 -4.11 6.49 -3.25
CA ILE A 42 -5.01 5.48 -2.68
C ILE A 42 -6.47 5.98 -2.73
N THR A 43 -6.73 7.21 -2.28
CA THR A 43 -8.06 7.84 -2.31
C THR A 43 -8.62 7.87 -3.73
N SER A 44 -7.79 8.22 -4.72
CA SER A 44 -8.22 8.36 -6.12
C SER A 44 -8.79 7.09 -6.74
N LEU A 45 -8.37 5.90 -6.26
CA LEU A 45 -8.86 4.62 -6.78
C LEU A 45 -10.38 4.52 -6.68
N GLY A 46 -10.97 5.03 -5.59
CA GLY A 46 -12.42 5.14 -5.46
C GLY A 46 -12.97 6.50 -5.90
N ALA A 47 -12.23 7.59 -5.67
CA ALA A 47 -12.71 8.94 -5.96
C ALA A 47 -13.09 9.13 -7.43
N ILE A 48 -12.47 8.41 -8.37
CA ILE A 48 -12.88 8.43 -9.78
C ILE A 48 -14.36 8.07 -10.00
N SER A 49 -14.92 7.21 -9.16
CA SER A 49 -16.34 6.82 -9.26
C SER A 49 -17.28 7.84 -8.59
N THR A 50 -16.73 8.97 -8.14
CA THR A 50 -17.44 10.05 -7.46
C THR A 50 -17.44 11.29 -8.36
N PRO A 51 -18.63 11.75 -8.82
CA PRO A 51 -18.71 12.95 -9.65
C PRO A 51 -17.98 14.15 -9.03
N GLY A 52 -17.28 14.92 -9.86
CA GLY A 52 -16.55 16.13 -9.44
C GLY A 52 -15.13 15.89 -8.92
N HIS A 53 -14.64 14.65 -8.95
CA HIS A 53 -13.28 14.28 -8.49
C HIS A 53 -12.32 13.92 -9.62
N GLU A 54 -12.76 14.07 -10.87
CA GLU A 54 -12.08 13.58 -12.06
C GLU A 54 -10.65 14.18 -12.20
N ASP A 55 -10.47 15.44 -11.79
CA ASP A 55 -9.20 16.15 -11.86
C ASP A 55 -8.41 16.20 -10.53
N CYS A 56 -8.98 15.71 -9.43
CA CYS A 56 -8.36 15.89 -8.10
C CYS A 56 -7.01 15.18 -7.96
N LEU A 57 -6.88 13.96 -8.53
CA LEU A 57 -5.60 13.26 -8.57
C LEU A 57 -4.59 14.00 -9.44
N ARG A 58 -5.00 14.47 -10.63
CA ARG A 58 -4.16 15.27 -11.53
C ARG A 58 -3.57 16.47 -10.79
N THR A 59 -4.40 17.20 -10.06
CA THR A 59 -3.98 18.35 -9.25
C THR A 59 -3.00 17.93 -8.15
N SER A 60 -3.27 16.85 -7.40
CA SER A 60 -2.32 16.33 -6.40
C SER A 60 -0.95 16.02 -7.02
N LEU A 61 -0.93 15.32 -8.16
CA LEU A 61 0.31 14.95 -8.86
C LEU A 61 1.08 16.18 -9.35
N GLN A 62 0.38 17.20 -9.83
CA GLN A 62 0.98 18.48 -10.20
C GLN A 62 1.60 19.21 -9.00
N THR A 63 0.88 19.27 -7.87
CA THR A 63 1.37 19.88 -6.64
C THR A 63 2.63 19.18 -6.13
N LEU A 64 2.64 17.85 -6.10
CA LEU A 64 3.79 17.04 -5.69
C LEU A 64 4.98 17.24 -6.65
N ALA A 65 4.73 17.27 -7.97
CA ALA A 65 5.76 17.52 -8.97
C ALA A 65 6.42 18.90 -8.80
N GLY A 66 5.62 19.92 -8.48
CA GLY A 66 6.09 21.29 -8.26
C GLY A 66 6.99 21.47 -7.04
N GLN A 67 7.03 20.48 -6.15
CA GLN A 67 7.86 20.47 -4.95
C GLN A 67 8.92 19.34 -4.99
N GLN A 68 9.10 18.66 -6.14
CA GLN A 68 10.13 17.64 -6.32
C GLN A 68 11.53 18.26 -6.11
N SER A 69 12.38 17.59 -5.32
CA SER A 69 13.74 18.06 -5.08
C SER A 69 14.62 17.94 -6.33
N ASP A 70 15.75 18.66 -6.33
CA ASP A 70 16.73 18.59 -7.43
C ASP A 70 17.28 17.17 -7.66
N LEU A 71 17.29 16.34 -6.61
CA LEU A 71 17.72 14.93 -6.67
C LEU A 71 16.59 13.97 -7.04
N GLY A 72 15.37 14.46 -7.24
CA GLY A 72 14.23 13.66 -7.68
C GLY A 72 13.32 13.15 -6.56
N ALA A 73 13.56 13.50 -5.30
CA ALA A 73 12.69 13.12 -4.18
C ALA A 73 11.34 13.86 -4.28
N ILE A 74 10.24 13.12 -4.21
CA ILE A 74 8.89 13.65 -4.09
C ILE A 74 8.60 13.86 -2.60
N PRO A 75 8.06 15.02 -2.18
CA PRO A 75 7.74 15.23 -0.78
C PRO A 75 6.66 14.25 -0.32
N ASN A 76 6.74 13.85 0.96
CA ASN A 76 5.71 13.01 1.56
C ASN A 76 4.35 13.69 1.55
N ASN A 77 4.35 14.99 1.87
CA ASN A 77 3.15 15.80 1.79
C ASN A 77 3.44 17.28 1.48
N VAL A 78 2.41 17.98 1.02
CA VAL A 78 2.39 19.43 0.80
C VAL A 78 1.23 20.03 1.57
N SER A 79 1.50 21.03 2.41
CA SER A 79 0.49 21.72 3.20
C SER A 79 -0.43 22.57 2.32
N VAL A 80 -1.75 22.40 2.44
CA VAL A 80 -2.71 23.22 1.70
C VAL A 80 -2.68 24.68 2.15
N ALA A 81 -2.38 24.93 3.43
CA ALA A 81 -2.34 26.28 3.99
C ALA A 81 -1.17 27.11 3.45
N THR A 82 -0.01 26.48 3.25
CA THR A 82 1.22 27.19 2.85
C THR A 82 1.58 26.98 1.37
N GLY A 83 1.02 25.95 0.73
CA GLY A 83 1.41 25.51 -0.61
C GLY A 83 2.85 25.02 -0.71
N ARG A 84 3.45 24.62 0.42
CA ARG A 84 4.84 24.16 0.53
C ARG A 84 4.90 22.76 1.12
N LEU A 85 5.96 22.03 0.78
CA LEU A 85 6.26 20.75 1.43
C LEU A 85 6.35 20.94 2.94
N ASP A 86 5.83 19.97 3.69
CA ASP A 86 5.98 19.89 5.14
C ASP A 86 7.02 18.81 5.48
N HIS A 87 7.76 19.01 6.58
CA HIS A 87 8.75 18.06 7.06
C HIS A 87 8.18 17.07 8.09
N THR A 88 6.91 17.21 8.46
CA THR A 88 6.19 16.27 9.33
C THR A 88 6.19 14.89 8.70
N ASN A 89 6.70 13.90 9.44
CA ASN A 89 6.92 12.52 8.98
C ASN A 89 7.67 12.47 7.63
N ALA A 90 8.62 13.37 7.41
CA ALA A 90 9.44 13.38 6.20
C ALA A 90 10.40 12.18 6.15
N GLY A 91 10.87 11.87 4.93
CA GLY A 91 11.81 10.78 4.68
C GLY A 91 11.18 9.51 4.13
N SER A 92 9.92 9.58 3.66
CA SER A 92 9.23 8.42 3.12
C SER A 92 9.71 8.02 1.72
N VAL A 93 10.03 6.75 1.53
CA VAL A 93 10.42 6.17 0.23
C VAL A 93 9.19 5.91 -0.64
N ASP A 94 8.06 5.55 -0.02
CA ASP A 94 6.81 5.21 -0.69
C ASP A 94 6.17 6.40 -1.45
N SER A 95 6.60 7.62 -1.18
CA SER A 95 6.11 8.83 -1.84
C SER A 95 6.48 8.84 -3.32
N ASN A 96 7.73 8.52 -3.65
CA ASN A 96 8.17 8.38 -5.04
C ASN A 96 7.47 7.20 -5.72
N LEU A 97 7.27 6.09 -4.99
CA LEU A 97 6.63 4.88 -5.48
C LEU A 97 5.17 5.14 -5.87
N TRP A 98 4.38 5.70 -4.94
CA TRP A 98 3.00 6.09 -5.20
C TRP A 98 2.89 7.20 -6.23
N TYR A 99 3.81 8.16 -6.27
CA TYR A 99 3.80 9.22 -7.31
C TYR A 99 3.89 8.64 -8.73
N ILE A 100 4.76 7.66 -8.95
CA ILE A 100 4.89 6.97 -10.25
C ILE A 100 3.63 6.15 -10.55
N VAL A 101 3.18 5.33 -9.60
CA VAL A 101 1.93 4.55 -9.74
C VAL A 101 0.73 5.47 -10.01
N GLY A 102 0.67 6.62 -9.34
CA GLY A 102 -0.36 7.63 -9.46
C GLY A 102 -0.46 8.22 -10.86
N HIS A 103 0.67 8.44 -11.56
CA HIS A 103 0.64 8.88 -12.96
C HIS A 103 0.08 7.83 -13.90
N TYR A 104 0.41 6.55 -13.68
CA TYR A 104 -0.22 5.45 -14.42
C TYR A 104 -1.73 5.40 -14.12
N VAL A 105 -2.13 5.50 -12.86
CA VAL A 105 -3.53 5.53 -12.43
C VAL A 105 -4.27 6.68 -13.12
N ASN A 106 -3.76 7.91 -13.00
CA ASN A 106 -4.34 9.10 -13.62
C ASN A 106 -4.50 8.94 -15.14
N HIS A 107 -3.49 8.41 -15.83
CA HIS A 107 -3.58 8.15 -17.26
C HIS A 107 -4.63 7.09 -17.60
N ARG A 108 -4.69 5.98 -16.85
CA ARG A 108 -5.72 4.94 -17.07
C ARG A 108 -7.13 5.46 -16.86
N MET A 109 -7.28 6.43 -15.96
CA MET A 109 -8.52 7.07 -15.58
C MET A 109 -9.00 8.10 -16.61
N THR A 110 -8.09 8.93 -17.12
CA THR A 110 -8.44 10.11 -17.93
C THR A 110 -8.10 9.98 -19.41
N GLY A 111 -7.16 9.10 -19.76
CA GLY A 111 -6.55 9.05 -21.09
C GLY A 111 -5.66 10.25 -21.42
N ASP A 112 -5.36 11.15 -20.47
CA ASP A 112 -4.60 12.38 -20.72
C ASP A 112 -3.10 12.07 -20.93
N THR A 113 -2.77 11.70 -22.17
CA THR A 113 -1.41 11.45 -22.62
C THR A 113 -0.56 12.73 -22.61
N GLY A 114 -1.18 13.91 -22.76
CA GLY A 114 -0.49 15.20 -22.73
C GLY A 114 0.08 15.50 -21.35
N PHE A 115 -0.73 15.30 -20.31
CA PHE A 115 -0.30 15.43 -18.91
C PHE A 115 0.83 14.45 -18.56
N LEU A 116 0.68 13.18 -18.96
CA LEU A 116 1.70 12.16 -18.75
C LEU A 116 3.03 12.53 -19.45
N ARG A 117 2.96 13.00 -20.71
CA ARG A 117 4.14 13.44 -21.47
C ARG A 117 4.84 14.62 -20.81
N ALA A 118 4.08 15.59 -20.30
CA ALA A 118 4.63 16.76 -19.62
C ALA A 118 5.36 16.40 -18.31
N HIS A 119 4.89 15.37 -17.60
CA HIS A 119 5.49 14.92 -16.32
C HIS A 119 6.54 13.82 -16.48
N TRP A 120 6.78 13.31 -17.68
CA TRP A 120 7.77 12.25 -17.92
C TRP A 120 9.17 12.55 -17.34
N PRO A 121 9.74 13.77 -17.48
CA PRO A 121 11.03 14.08 -16.86
C PRO A 121 10.99 14.04 -15.32
N SER A 122 9.85 14.38 -14.71
CA SER A 122 9.65 14.28 -13.26
C SER A 122 9.67 12.81 -12.80
N LEU A 123 9.01 11.93 -13.58
CA LEU A 123 8.97 10.48 -13.34
C LEU A 123 10.36 9.84 -13.45
N GLU A 124 11.14 10.21 -14.47
CA GLU A 124 12.52 9.71 -14.63
C GLU A 124 13.43 10.11 -13.46
N ARG A 125 13.29 11.35 -12.94
CA ARG A 125 14.00 11.80 -11.74
C ARG A 125 13.54 11.07 -10.48
N ALA A 126 12.22 10.86 -10.32
CA ALA A 126 11.68 10.11 -9.19
C ALA A 126 12.16 8.66 -9.17
N LEU A 127 12.22 8.02 -10.33
CA LEU A 127 12.78 6.68 -10.50
C LEU A 127 14.28 6.65 -10.21
N LEU A 128 15.05 7.62 -10.72
CA LEU A 128 16.48 7.71 -10.46
C LEU A 128 16.77 7.83 -8.96
N TRP A 129 15.99 8.64 -8.24
CA TRP A 129 16.09 8.75 -6.79
C TRP A 129 15.86 7.41 -6.08
N LEU A 130 14.84 6.65 -6.52
CA LEU A 130 14.55 5.30 -5.99
C LEU A 130 15.70 4.32 -6.26
N ARG A 131 16.33 4.40 -7.45
CA ARG A 131 17.49 3.55 -7.77
C ARG A 131 18.68 3.79 -6.86
N TYR A 132 18.82 4.98 -6.26
CA TYR A 132 19.84 5.24 -5.26
C TYR A 132 19.51 4.71 -3.86
N GLN A 133 18.29 4.19 -3.64
CA GLN A 133 17.93 3.47 -2.41
C GLN A 133 18.32 1.98 -2.47
N ASP A 134 18.68 1.46 -3.64
CA ASP A 134 19.39 0.17 -3.80
C ASP A 134 20.89 0.42 -3.60
N SER A 135 21.25 0.63 -2.35
CA SER A 135 22.58 1.04 -1.89
C SER A 135 23.64 -0.06 -2.05
N ASN A 136 23.22 -1.33 -2.05
CA ASN A 136 24.09 -2.49 -2.19
C ASN A 136 24.09 -3.09 -3.62
N GLY A 137 23.28 -2.54 -4.53
CA GLY A 137 23.17 -2.98 -5.92
C GLY A 137 22.49 -4.34 -6.10
N CYS A 138 21.69 -4.78 -5.13
CA CYS A 138 20.99 -6.06 -5.18
C CYS A 138 19.67 -6.00 -5.95
N GLY A 139 19.22 -4.83 -6.41
CA GLY A 139 17.99 -4.61 -7.15
C GLY A 139 16.74 -4.38 -6.29
N LEU A 140 16.82 -4.64 -4.98
CA LEU A 140 15.78 -4.30 -4.00
C LEU A 140 16.12 -2.97 -3.33
N LEU A 141 15.10 -2.24 -2.89
CA LEU A 141 15.27 -1.00 -2.15
C LEU A 141 15.64 -1.31 -0.69
N GLU A 142 16.62 -0.59 -0.16
CA GLU A 142 16.88 -0.48 1.27
C GLU A 142 16.14 0.73 1.85
N VAL A 143 15.16 0.47 2.69
CA VAL A 143 14.28 1.47 3.29
C VAL A 143 14.60 1.62 4.77
N HIS A 144 14.68 2.85 5.26
CA HIS A 144 14.92 3.10 6.68
C HIS A 144 13.71 2.74 7.54
N GLU A 145 13.96 2.53 8.83
CA GLU A 145 12.87 2.34 9.81
C GLU A 145 11.89 3.51 9.76
N ALA A 146 10.59 3.21 9.73
CA ALA A 146 9.51 4.21 9.66
C ALA A 146 9.55 5.15 8.43
N ALA A 147 10.18 4.72 7.32
CA ALA A 147 10.27 5.50 6.07
C ALA A 147 9.24 5.07 5.01
N ASP A 148 8.05 4.66 5.44
CA ASP A 148 6.95 4.23 4.59
C ASP A 148 5.59 4.57 5.23
N TRP A 149 4.52 3.98 4.69
CA TRP A 149 3.15 4.12 5.15
C TRP A 149 2.95 3.81 6.65
N ALA A 150 3.77 2.92 7.21
CA ALA A 150 3.81 2.53 8.61
C ALA A 150 4.92 3.32 9.32
N ASP A 151 4.81 4.65 9.28
CA ASP A 151 5.78 5.67 9.73
C ASP A 151 6.10 5.67 11.25
N LEU A 152 5.70 4.62 11.97
CA LEU A 152 6.03 4.35 13.37
C LEU A 152 6.17 2.84 13.64
N LEU A 153 6.70 2.08 12.68
CA LEU A 153 6.91 0.63 12.79
C LEU A 153 8.37 0.25 12.44
N ALA A 154 8.88 -0.80 13.07
CA ALA A 154 10.27 -1.24 13.00
C ALA A 154 10.68 -1.95 11.69
N ASN A 155 9.86 -1.91 10.63
CA ASN A 155 10.24 -2.48 9.34
C ASN A 155 11.45 -1.71 8.77
N ARG A 156 12.43 -2.41 8.19
CA ARG A 156 13.69 -1.79 7.74
C ARG A 156 14.42 -2.63 6.69
N PHE A 157 15.31 -1.99 5.95
CA PHE A 157 16.10 -2.58 4.87
C PHE A 157 15.22 -3.05 3.69
N ASN A 158 15.26 -4.32 3.28
CA ASN A 158 14.41 -4.78 2.18
C ASN A 158 12.99 -5.06 2.72
N ILE A 159 12.18 -4.00 2.82
CA ILE A 159 10.78 -4.04 3.28
C ILE A 159 9.88 -4.58 2.15
N LEU A 160 8.94 -5.47 2.49
CA LEU A 160 8.00 -6.07 1.53
C LEU A 160 7.12 -5.03 0.86
N TYR A 161 6.50 -4.15 1.65
CA TYR A 161 5.62 -3.10 1.18
C TYR A 161 6.25 -2.26 0.07
N ASP A 162 7.40 -1.64 0.36
CA ASP A 162 8.11 -0.77 -0.58
C ASP A 162 8.59 -1.53 -1.80
N ASN A 163 9.09 -2.76 -1.65
CA ASN A 163 9.62 -3.50 -2.79
C ASN A 163 8.52 -4.09 -3.70
N VAL A 164 7.34 -4.40 -3.16
CA VAL A 164 6.16 -4.70 -3.97
C VAL A 164 5.68 -3.45 -4.72
N LEU A 165 5.72 -2.28 -4.09
CA LEU A 165 5.44 -1.02 -4.76
C LEU A 165 6.53 -0.62 -5.76
N TRP A 166 7.79 -1.01 -5.52
CA TRP A 166 8.90 -0.83 -6.45
C TRP A 166 8.67 -1.61 -7.74
N TYR A 167 8.30 -2.89 -7.60
CA TYR A 167 7.80 -3.68 -8.72
C TYR A 167 6.65 -2.96 -9.44
N ALA A 168 5.66 -2.46 -8.69
CA ALA A 168 4.50 -1.80 -9.28
C ALA A 168 4.86 -0.50 -10.03
N ALA A 169 5.77 0.30 -9.48
CA ALA A 169 6.27 1.53 -10.07
C ALA A 169 7.07 1.26 -11.36
N LEU A 170 7.91 0.22 -11.38
CA LEU A 170 8.63 -0.19 -12.59
C LEU A 170 7.67 -0.66 -13.69
N ARG A 171 6.66 -1.48 -13.36
CA ARG A 171 5.62 -1.86 -14.33
C ARG A 171 4.81 -0.66 -14.81
N ALA A 172 4.52 0.30 -13.92
CA ALA A 172 3.86 1.55 -14.28
C ALA A 172 4.72 2.37 -15.26
N MET A 173 6.03 2.48 -15.04
CA MET A 173 6.98 3.13 -15.96
C MET A 173 7.02 2.42 -17.31
N ALA A 174 7.10 1.10 -17.37
CA ALA A 174 7.09 0.34 -18.62
C ALA A 174 5.80 0.59 -19.43
N LYS A 175 4.63 0.51 -18.77
CA LYS A 175 3.33 0.73 -19.41
C LYS A 175 3.16 2.17 -19.89
N THR A 176 3.60 3.15 -19.11
CA THR A 176 3.51 4.57 -19.48
C THR A 176 4.53 4.97 -20.54
N ALA A 177 5.73 4.37 -20.54
CA ALA A 177 6.70 4.50 -21.62
C ALA A 177 6.10 4.03 -22.96
N ALA A 178 5.46 2.85 -22.96
CA ALA A 178 4.79 2.32 -24.15
C ALA A 178 3.70 3.27 -24.68
N THR A 179 2.85 3.82 -23.79
CA THR A 179 1.86 4.85 -24.15
C THR A 179 2.50 6.09 -24.79
N LEU A 180 3.70 6.48 -24.34
CA LEU A 180 4.42 7.63 -24.85
C LEU A 180 5.31 7.33 -26.07
N GLU A 181 5.28 6.10 -26.58
CA GLU A 181 6.16 5.59 -27.65
C GLU A 181 7.66 5.71 -27.30
N LYS A 182 7.99 5.43 -26.03
CA LYS A 182 9.35 5.39 -25.49
C LYS A 182 9.77 3.94 -25.21
N ASP A 183 11.08 3.70 -25.17
CA ASP A 183 11.61 2.41 -24.74
C ASP A 183 11.35 2.19 -23.24
N GLY A 184 10.62 1.13 -22.92
CA GLY A 184 10.31 0.70 -21.55
C GLY A 184 10.93 -0.65 -21.18
N ALA A 185 11.75 -1.25 -22.05
CA ALA A 185 12.28 -2.60 -21.86
C ALA A 185 13.09 -2.72 -20.57
N GLN A 186 13.94 -1.72 -20.27
CA GLN A 186 14.72 -1.67 -19.04
C GLN A 186 13.83 -1.72 -17.78
N TYR A 187 12.66 -1.05 -17.80
CA TYR A 187 11.75 -1.04 -16.66
C TYR A 187 11.08 -2.41 -16.46
N ASP A 188 10.71 -3.10 -17.55
CA ASP A 188 10.15 -4.46 -17.46
C ASP A 188 11.19 -5.50 -17.03
N GLU A 189 12.45 -5.37 -17.46
CA GLU A 189 13.56 -6.20 -17.01
C GLU A 189 13.80 -6.03 -15.51
N MET A 190 13.93 -4.77 -15.03
CA MET A 190 14.06 -4.47 -13.61
C MET A 190 12.87 -4.98 -12.80
N ALA A 191 11.64 -4.81 -13.30
CA ALA A 191 10.45 -5.31 -12.60
C ALA A 191 10.48 -6.84 -12.49
N SER A 192 10.88 -7.53 -13.54
CA SER A 192 10.99 -9.00 -13.55
C SER A 192 12.01 -9.49 -12.53
N ASP A 193 13.16 -8.82 -12.44
CA ASP A 193 14.21 -9.09 -11.48
C ASP A 193 13.77 -8.83 -10.02
N VAL A 194 13.15 -7.67 -9.75
CA VAL A 194 12.58 -7.33 -8.43
C VAL A 194 11.56 -8.37 -7.99
N ARG A 195 10.64 -8.77 -8.89
CA ARG A 195 9.62 -9.78 -8.58
C ARG A 195 10.23 -11.12 -8.20
N HIS A 196 11.24 -11.55 -8.96
CA HIS A 196 11.96 -12.78 -8.67
C HIS A 196 12.65 -12.69 -7.29
N LYS A 197 13.36 -11.58 -7.02
CA LYS A 197 14.05 -11.32 -5.75
C LYS A 197 13.11 -11.29 -4.54
N LEU A 198 11.94 -10.67 -4.66
CA LEU A 198 10.89 -10.73 -3.63
C LEU A 198 10.53 -12.19 -3.27
N ARG A 199 10.40 -13.08 -4.27
CA ARG A 199 10.03 -14.49 -4.06
C ARG A 199 11.14 -15.38 -3.50
N ILE A 200 12.39 -14.99 -3.64
CA ILE A 200 13.51 -15.77 -3.10
C ILE A 200 14.00 -15.21 -1.76
N VAL A 201 13.90 -13.90 -1.53
CA VAL A 201 14.38 -13.23 -0.30
C VAL A 201 13.31 -13.15 0.77
N LEU A 202 12.07 -12.79 0.43
CA LEU A 202 11.03 -12.50 1.42
C LEU A 202 10.04 -13.66 1.61
N TRP A 203 10.01 -14.66 0.71
CA TRP A 203 9.19 -15.86 0.89
C TRP A 203 10.03 -17.02 1.40
N VAL A 204 9.69 -17.52 2.59
CA VAL A 204 10.36 -18.68 3.19
C VAL A 204 9.41 -19.88 3.20
N GLY A 205 9.53 -20.70 2.15
CA GLY A 205 8.70 -21.88 1.96
C GLY A 205 9.05 -22.63 0.67
N PRO A 206 8.50 -23.84 0.47
CA PRO A 206 8.86 -24.73 -0.64
C PRO A 206 8.56 -24.12 -2.01
N GLU A 207 7.66 -23.14 -2.11
CA GLU A 207 7.32 -22.45 -3.36
C GLU A 207 8.47 -21.57 -3.90
N SER A 208 9.49 -21.29 -3.08
CA SER A 208 10.70 -20.60 -3.53
C SER A 208 11.75 -21.54 -4.13
N ALA A 209 11.66 -22.86 -3.90
CA ALA A 209 12.70 -23.80 -4.31
C ALA A 209 12.93 -23.81 -5.83
N ASP A 210 11.86 -23.68 -6.61
CA ASP A 210 11.94 -23.58 -8.08
C ASP A 210 12.57 -22.27 -8.54
N GLU A 211 12.43 -21.19 -7.76
CA GLU A 211 13.01 -19.88 -8.06
C GLU A 211 14.53 -19.88 -7.77
N TRP A 212 15.01 -20.67 -6.81
CA TRP A 212 16.44 -20.83 -6.48
C TRP A 212 17.23 -21.76 -7.43
N GLY A 213 16.77 -21.93 -8.69
CA GLY A 213 17.42 -22.78 -9.68
C GLY A 213 18.92 -22.47 -9.91
N PRO A 214 19.65 -23.34 -10.64
CA PRO A 214 21.12 -23.28 -10.77
C PRO A 214 21.68 -21.99 -11.40
N THR A 215 20.82 -21.16 -11.99
CA THR A 215 21.16 -19.89 -12.61
C THR A 215 20.84 -18.67 -11.73
N CYS A 216 20.26 -18.88 -10.55
CA CYS A 216 19.93 -17.80 -9.62
C CYS A 216 21.21 -17.24 -8.99
N PRO A 217 21.52 -15.94 -9.16
CA PRO A 217 22.65 -15.32 -8.49
C PRO A 217 22.32 -15.18 -7.00
N GLY A 218 22.61 -16.23 -6.22
CA GLY A 218 22.44 -16.18 -4.78
C GLY A 218 23.46 -15.24 -4.16
N HIS A 219 23.00 -14.16 -3.54
CA HIS A 219 23.84 -13.42 -2.61
C HIS A 219 24.08 -14.29 -1.38
N THR A 220 25.35 -14.59 -1.08
CA THR A 220 25.75 -15.40 0.09
C THR A 220 25.17 -14.84 1.39
N GLU A 221 25.04 -13.52 1.48
CA GLU A 221 24.40 -12.85 2.63
C GLU A 221 22.91 -13.20 2.77
N TRP A 222 22.16 -13.27 1.67
CA TRP A 222 20.76 -13.71 1.71
C TRP A 222 20.66 -15.18 2.09
N GLN A 223 21.49 -16.05 1.51
CA GLN A 223 21.52 -17.47 1.85
C GLN A 223 21.79 -17.68 3.34
N HIS A 224 22.70 -16.89 3.92
CA HIS A 224 22.98 -16.94 5.35
C HIS A 224 21.76 -16.55 6.18
N THR A 225 21.16 -15.37 5.93
CA THR A 225 19.98 -14.93 6.67
C THR A 225 18.83 -15.93 6.53
N LEU A 226 18.55 -16.39 5.31
CA LEU A 226 17.48 -17.35 5.02
C LEU A 226 17.67 -18.70 5.72
N SER A 227 18.92 -19.17 5.87
CA SER A 227 19.20 -20.38 6.65
C SER A 227 18.83 -20.26 8.13
N GLN A 228 18.73 -19.04 8.66
CA GLN A 228 18.28 -18.75 10.03
C GLN A 228 16.77 -18.57 10.10
N VAL A 229 16.11 -18.21 8.98
CA VAL A 229 14.66 -18.10 8.91
C VAL A 229 14.00 -19.47 8.78
N ASP A 230 14.64 -20.41 8.08
CA ASP A 230 14.05 -21.71 7.73
C ASP A 230 13.39 -22.37 8.96
N PRO A 231 12.06 -22.49 8.97
CA PRO A 231 11.38 -22.90 10.18
C PRO A 231 11.60 -24.37 10.47
N VAL A 232 12.40 -24.64 11.51
CA VAL A 232 12.48 -25.97 12.10
C VAL A 232 11.11 -26.41 12.67
N LEU A 233 10.24 -25.47 13.06
CA LEU A 233 8.99 -25.76 13.79
C LEU A 233 7.70 -25.06 13.29
N ILE A 234 7.76 -23.90 12.61
CA ILE A 234 6.57 -23.05 12.32
C ILE A 234 6.50 -22.62 10.86
N LYS A 235 5.48 -23.05 10.10
CA LYS A 235 5.30 -22.60 8.71
C LYS A 235 4.98 -21.10 8.65
N ARG A 236 5.59 -20.38 7.70
CA ARG A 236 5.31 -18.97 7.38
C ARG A 236 4.64 -18.86 6.00
N PRO A 237 3.30 -19.01 5.92
CA PRO A 237 2.57 -19.00 4.66
C PRO A 237 2.36 -17.59 4.08
N PHE A 238 3.33 -16.68 4.26
CA PHE A 238 3.29 -15.28 3.85
C PHE A 238 4.71 -14.77 3.58
N PHE A 239 4.83 -13.67 2.85
CA PHE A 239 6.10 -12.96 2.71
C PHE A 239 6.45 -12.26 4.03
N LEU A 240 7.70 -12.41 4.48
CA LEU A 240 8.26 -11.68 5.61
C LEU A 240 8.08 -10.17 5.41
N PRO A 241 7.93 -9.38 6.48
CA PRO A 241 7.68 -7.94 6.37
C PRO A 241 8.95 -7.19 5.97
N TYR A 242 10.12 -7.72 6.35
CA TYR A 242 11.42 -7.26 5.87
C TYR A 242 12.51 -8.34 6.03
N VAL A 243 13.58 -8.20 5.26
CA VAL A 243 14.87 -8.89 5.46
C VAL A 243 15.97 -7.83 5.49
N ALA A 244 16.89 -7.95 6.44
CA ALA A 244 18.02 -7.06 6.67
C ALA A 244 19.33 -7.85 6.76
N PHE A 245 20.45 -7.15 6.98
CA PHE A 245 21.74 -7.79 7.18
C PHE A 245 21.73 -8.68 8.43
N ARG A 246 21.65 -10.00 8.23
CA ARG A 246 21.57 -11.03 9.29
C ARG A 246 20.41 -10.85 10.27
N ASP A 247 19.31 -10.25 9.82
CA ASP A 247 18.11 -10.02 10.61
C ASP A 247 16.87 -10.04 9.69
N TYR A 248 15.69 -10.29 10.25
CA TYR A 248 14.45 -10.42 9.48
C TYR A 248 13.23 -10.22 10.37
N GLY A 249 12.13 -9.69 9.86
CA GLY A 249 10.89 -9.59 10.63
C GLY A 249 10.14 -10.91 10.69
N ASP A 250 9.55 -11.25 11.85
CA ASP A 250 8.81 -12.50 12.03
C ASP A 250 7.33 -12.26 12.40
N TYR A 251 6.66 -11.49 11.55
CA TYR A 251 5.23 -11.19 11.62
C TYR A 251 4.70 -10.92 10.21
N CYS A 252 3.40 -11.09 10.00
CA CYS A 252 2.76 -10.79 8.73
C CYS A 252 2.44 -9.29 8.66
N ASP A 253 3.14 -8.57 7.79
CA ASP A 253 2.64 -7.29 7.24
C ASP A 253 1.51 -7.61 6.26
N VAL A 254 0.28 -7.33 6.68
CA VAL A 254 -0.92 -7.69 5.92
C VAL A 254 -1.03 -6.82 4.67
N PHE A 255 -0.67 -5.54 4.74
CA PHE A 255 -0.82 -4.67 3.58
C PHE A 255 0.18 -5.02 2.48
N GLY A 256 1.46 -5.20 2.83
CA GLY A 256 2.48 -5.67 1.88
C GLY A 256 2.12 -7.01 1.23
N ASN A 257 1.61 -7.97 2.00
CA ASN A 257 1.15 -9.26 1.47
C ASN A 257 -0.07 -9.12 0.54
N LEU A 258 -1.05 -8.26 0.87
CA LEU A 258 -2.19 -8.00 -0.03
C LEU A 258 -1.75 -7.35 -1.34
N LEU A 259 -0.83 -6.38 -1.28
CA LEU A 259 -0.27 -5.76 -2.48
C LEU A 259 0.50 -6.77 -3.33
N SER A 260 1.19 -7.74 -2.72
CA SER A 260 1.92 -8.77 -3.45
C SER A 260 0.97 -9.64 -4.30
N VAL A 261 -0.24 -9.91 -3.81
CA VAL A 261 -1.29 -10.62 -4.56
C VAL A 261 -1.91 -9.69 -5.61
N LEU A 262 -2.20 -8.44 -5.24
CA LEU A 262 -2.81 -7.44 -6.11
C LEU A 262 -2.00 -7.24 -7.39
N PHE A 263 -0.70 -7.00 -7.25
CA PHE A 263 0.22 -6.75 -8.36
C PHE A 263 0.78 -8.04 -8.98
N GLY A 264 0.43 -9.24 -8.49
CA GLY A 264 0.91 -10.50 -9.07
C GLY A 264 2.38 -10.81 -8.78
N VAL A 265 2.95 -10.20 -7.73
CA VAL A 265 4.23 -10.62 -7.17
C VAL A 265 4.09 -12.02 -6.59
N ALA A 266 3.05 -12.30 -5.80
CA ALA A 266 2.77 -13.65 -5.32
C ALA A 266 2.40 -14.56 -6.50
N ASN A 267 3.06 -15.72 -6.60
CA ASN A 267 2.62 -16.77 -7.54
C ASN A 267 1.30 -17.42 -7.04
N PRO A 268 0.59 -18.20 -7.88
CA PRO A 268 -0.71 -18.77 -7.49
C PRO A 268 -0.69 -19.65 -6.24
N ALA A 269 0.44 -20.30 -5.91
CA ALA A 269 0.57 -21.10 -4.70
C ALA A 269 0.77 -20.21 -3.45
N GLN A 270 1.62 -19.19 -3.56
CA GLN A 270 1.83 -18.18 -2.52
C GLN A 270 0.55 -17.40 -2.23
N GLU A 271 -0.18 -16.97 -3.26
CA GLU A 271 -1.47 -16.29 -3.15
C GLU A 271 -2.46 -17.08 -2.30
N ARG A 272 -2.64 -18.38 -2.60
CA ARG A 272 -3.56 -19.23 -1.82
C ARG A 272 -3.14 -19.32 -0.36
N ARG A 273 -1.84 -19.52 -0.10
CA ARG A 273 -1.30 -19.62 1.26
C ARG A 273 -1.49 -18.34 2.07
N ILE A 274 -1.23 -17.19 1.48
CA ILE A 274 -1.42 -15.88 2.12
C ILE A 274 -2.89 -15.74 2.52
N LEU A 275 -3.82 -15.94 1.57
CA LEU A 275 -5.25 -15.75 1.84
C LEU A 275 -5.81 -16.76 2.84
N ASP A 276 -5.36 -18.01 2.78
CA ASP A 276 -5.77 -19.05 3.74
C ASP A 276 -5.24 -18.74 5.14
N TYR A 277 -4.01 -18.24 5.27
CA TYR A 277 -3.44 -17.81 6.54
C TYR A 277 -4.20 -16.63 7.14
N LEU A 278 -4.45 -15.58 6.35
CA LEU A 278 -5.22 -14.41 6.77
C LEU A 278 -6.61 -14.80 7.27
N TYR A 279 -7.26 -15.76 6.61
CA TYR A 279 -8.53 -16.33 7.08
C TYR A 279 -8.37 -17.11 8.39
N GLN A 280 -7.38 -18.01 8.48
CA GLN A 280 -7.14 -18.86 9.66
C GLN A 280 -6.86 -18.07 10.93
N VAL A 281 -6.11 -16.96 10.84
CA VAL A 281 -5.80 -16.10 11.99
C VAL A 281 -6.91 -15.08 12.28
N GLY A 282 -8.01 -15.13 11.55
CA GLY A 282 -9.14 -14.21 11.70
C GLY A 282 -8.73 -12.75 11.52
N ILE A 283 -7.92 -12.43 10.49
CA ILE A 283 -7.36 -11.08 10.32
C ILE A 283 -8.44 -9.99 10.15
N ALA A 284 -9.61 -10.39 9.65
CA ALA A 284 -10.76 -9.54 9.41
C ALA A 284 -11.79 -9.56 10.57
N GLU A 285 -11.39 -10.04 11.75
CA GLU A 285 -12.20 -10.01 12.96
C GLU A 285 -11.72 -8.91 13.93
N PRO A 286 -12.60 -8.09 14.53
CA PRO A 286 -14.03 -7.98 14.21
C PRO A 286 -14.30 -7.40 12.82
N TYR A 287 -13.36 -6.62 12.25
CA TYR A 287 -13.53 -5.92 10.97
C TYR A 287 -12.31 -6.03 10.04
N PRO A 288 -12.48 -5.89 8.71
CA PRO A 288 -11.38 -5.94 7.75
C PRO A 288 -10.56 -4.64 7.76
N VAL A 289 -9.23 -4.69 7.90
CA VAL A 289 -8.44 -5.81 8.45
C VAL A 289 -7.45 -5.26 9.47
N ARG A 290 -7.08 -6.07 10.46
CA ARG A 290 -5.85 -5.82 11.23
C ARG A 290 -4.66 -5.80 10.27
N VAL A 291 -3.76 -4.83 10.41
CA VAL A 291 -2.67 -4.64 9.45
C VAL A 291 -1.39 -5.42 9.76
N LEU A 292 -1.32 -6.00 10.96
CA LEU A 292 -0.17 -6.76 11.42
C LEU A 292 -0.60 -7.94 12.28
N HIS A 293 0.02 -9.11 12.10
CA HIS A 293 -0.23 -10.27 12.94
C HIS A 293 0.99 -11.22 13.06
N PRO A 294 1.32 -11.71 14.27
CA PRO A 294 0.81 -11.25 15.57
C PRO A 294 1.37 -9.85 15.93
N PRO A 295 0.70 -9.08 16.81
CA PRO A 295 1.24 -7.83 17.32
C PRO A 295 2.63 -7.99 17.95
N ILE A 296 3.46 -6.97 17.82
CA ILE A 296 4.79 -6.86 18.42
C ILE A 296 4.61 -6.48 19.89
N HIS A 297 5.08 -7.34 20.80
CA HIS A 297 4.99 -7.14 22.25
C HIS A 297 6.29 -6.58 22.86
N PRO A 298 6.23 -5.89 24.01
CA PRO A 298 7.43 -5.53 24.76
C PRO A 298 8.32 -6.75 25.03
N GLY A 299 9.60 -6.62 24.76
CA GLY A 299 10.57 -7.72 24.86
C GLY A 299 10.78 -8.51 23.56
N SER A 300 9.94 -8.33 22.55
CA SER A 300 10.22 -8.83 21.19
C SER A 300 11.38 -8.05 20.55
N LYS A 301 12.16 -8.70 19.68
CA LYS A 301 13.32 -8.07 19.02
C LYS A 301 12.98 -6.81 18.19
N ASP A 302 11.77 -6.78 17.63
CA ASP A 302 11.27 -5.66 16.81
C ASP A 302 10.42 -4.67 17.61
N TRP A 303 10.40 -4.79 18.95
CA TRP A 303 9.84 -3.75 19.81
C TRP A 303 10.74 -2.52 19.80
N ARG A 304 10.13 -1.34 19.83
CA ARG A 304 10.80 -0.05 19.98
C ARG A 304 10.16 0.73 21.11
N GLU A 305 10.96 1.39 21.93
CA GLU A 305 10.42 2.17 23.06
C GLU A 305 9.51 3.31 22.60
N TYR A 306 9.76 3.88 21.41
CA TYR A 306 8.90 4.93 20.85
C TYR A 306 7.48 4.43 20.52
N TYR A 307 7.20 3.12 20.50
CA TYR A 307 5.83 2.62 20.36
C TYR A 307 4.93 3.06 21.54
N ARG A 308 5.54 3.42 22.67
CA ARG A 308 4.85 3.98 23.84
C ARG A 308 4.50 5.45 23.68
N ASN A 309 5.07 6.16 22.69
CA ASN A 309 4.76 7.57 22.47
C ASN A 309 3.27 7.71 22.18
N ASN A 310 2.59 8.52 23.00
CA ASN A 310 1.14 8.71 22.99
C ASN A 310 0.33 7.40 23.10
N ASN A 311 0.96 6.31 23.56
CA ASN A 311 0.41 4.95 23.56
C ASN A 311 -0.10 4.48 22.18
N LEU A 312 0.46 5.00 21.08
CA LEU A 312 -0.13 4.84 19.75
C LEU A 312 0.11 3.45 19.14
N ASN A 313 1.30 2.87 19.31
CA ASN A 313 1.71 1.59 18.70
C ASN A 313 1.85 0.44 19.72
N LEU A 314 1.05 0.47 20.78
CA LEU A 314 0.92 -0.70 21.66
C LEU A 314 0.26 -1.87 20.91
N PRO A 315 0.36 -3.12 21.40
CA PRO A 315 -0.26 -4.27 20.75
C PRO A 315 -1.75 -4.05 20.42
N ASP A 316 -2.16 -4.43 19.21
CA ASP A 316 -3.49 -4.22 18.63
C ASP A 316 -3.85 -2.74 18.37
N GLN A 317 -2.87 -1.84 18.27
CA GLN A 317 -3.09 -0.41 18.01
C GLN A 317 -2.29 0.10 16.81
N TYR A 318 -2.84 1.08 16.11
CA TYR A 318 -2.23 1.78 14.98
C TYR A 318 -1.51 0.82 13.99
N HIS A 319 -0.22 0.97 13.74
CA HIS A 319 0.55 0.09 12.85
C HIS A 319 0.82 -1.29 13.48
N ASN A 320 0.83 -1.39 14.81
CA ASN A 320 1.07 -2.62 15.57
C ASN A 320 -0.21 -3.47 15.75
N GLY A 321 -0.92 -3.73 14.64
CA GLY A 321 -2.08 -4.62 14.60
C GLY A 321 -3.43 -3.91 14.73
N GLY A 322 -3.50 -2.59 14.57
CA GLY A 322 -4.76 -1.86 14.41
C GLY A 322 -5.50 -2.27 13.14
N ILE A 323 -6.82 -2.05 13.12
CA ILE A 323 -7.66 -2.19 11.92
C ILE A 323 -7.62 -0.88 11.14
N TRP A 324 -7.27 -0.94 9.87
CA TRP A 324 -7.26 0.23 8.98
C TRP A 324 -8.30 0.03 7.86
N PRO A 325 -9.40 0.82 7.83
CA PRO A 325 -10.46 0.61 6.84
C PRO A 325 -9.97 0.71 5.40
N PHE A 326 -8.99 1.57 5.09
CA PHE A 326 -8.46 1.66 3.73
C PHE A 326 -7.79 0.34 3.28
N VAL A 327 -7.04 -0.34 4.17
CA VAL A 327 -6.46 -1.67 3.91
C VAL A 327 -7.57 -2.72 3.80
N GLY A 328 -8.65 -2.57 4.58
CA GLY A 328 -9.87 -3.38 4.44
C GLY A 328 -10.48 -3.29 3.04
N GLY A 329 -10.45 -2.11 2.40
CA GLY A 329 -10.87 -1.95 1.01
C GLY A 329 -9.98 -2.69 0.01
N PHE A 330 -8.66 -2.67 0.21
CA PHE A 330 -7.72 -3.48 -0.58
C PHE A 330 -7.96 -4.98 -0.39
N TYR A 331 -8.23 -5.41 0.84
CA TYR A 331 -8.56 -6.82 1.14
C TYR A 331 -9.80 -7.28 0.36
N VAL A 332 -10.88 -6.51 0.38
CA VAL A 332 -12.10 -6.81 -0.40
C VAL A 332 -11.79 -6.87 -1.90
N ALA A 333 -11.03 -5.92 -2.44
CA ALA A 333 -10.65 -5.92 -3.85
C ALA A 333 -9.80 -7.14 -4.25
N VAL A 334 -8.86 -7.57 -3.39
CA VAL A 334 -8.08 -8.79 -3.59
C VAL A 334 -8.98 -10.04 -3.57
N LEU A 335 -9.94 -10.12 -2.65
CA LEU A 335 -10.90 -11.24 -2.64
C LEU A 335 -11.69 -11.32 -3.95
N VAL A 336 -12.15 -10.19 -4.49
CA VAL A 336 -12.79 -10.13 -5.82
C VAL A 336 -11.83 -10.62 -6.91
N LYS A 337 -10.59 -10.10 -6.97
CA LYS A 337 -9.57 -10.45 -7.97
C LYS A 337 -9.29 -11.97 -8.01
N THR A 338 -9.27 -12.60 -6.84
CA THR A 338 -8.97 -14.02 -6.65
C THR A 338 -10.21 -14.94 -6.77
N GLY A 339 -11.37 -14.39 -7.13
CA GLY A 339 -12.61 -15.15 -7.31
C GLY A 339 -13.33 -15.53 -6.02
N ARG A 340 -12.91 -15.01 -4.86
CA ARG A 340 -13.56 -15.24 -3.54
C ARG A 340 -14.76 -14.30 -3.34
N GLN A 341 -15.70 -14.28 -4.28
CA GLN A 341 -16.79 -13.28 -4.35
C GLN A 341 -17.72 -13.27 -3.14
N GLU A 342 -18.09 -14.43 -2.61
CA GLU A 342 -18.96 -14.52 -1.44
C GLU A 342 -18.30 -13.98 -0.18
N GLU A 343 -17.00 -14.22 -0.01
CA GLU A 343 -16.23 -13.64 1.09
C GLU A 343 -16.09 -12.12 0.91
N ALA A 344 -15.81 -11.65 -0.31
CA ALA A 344 -15.74 -10.22 -0.61
C ALA A 344 -17.04 -9.48 -0.23
N ARG A 345 -18.21 -10.07 -0.54
CA ARG A 345 -19.51 -9.50 -0.16
C ARG A 345 -19.71 -9.42 1.35
N ARG A 346 -19.33 -10.46 2.10
CA ARG A 346 -19.39 -10.46 3.57
C ARG A 346 -18.46 -9.40 4.17
N GLN A 347 -17.23 -9.33 3.66
CA GLN A 347 -16.24 -8.37 4.14
C GLN A 347 -16.59 -6.93 3.78
N LEU A 348 -17.25 -6.67 2.65
CA LEU A 348 -17.78 -5.35 2.32
C LEU A 348 -18.82 -4.86 3.34
N VAL A 349 -19.70 -5.76 3.82
CA VAL A 349 -20.66 -5.40 4.88
C VAL A 349 -19.96 -5.04 6.19
N LYS A 350 -18.92 -5.78 6.57
CA LYS A 350 -18.08 -5.47 7.74
C LYS A 350 -17.29 -4.18 7.56
N LEU A 351 -16.81 -3.92 6.35
CA LEU A 351 -16.11 -2.68 6.01
C LEU A 351 -17.05 -1.47 6.07
N ALA A 352 -18.31 -1.64 5.65
CA ALA A 352 -19.35 -0.62 5.84
C ALA A 352 -19.60 -0.35 7.32
N GLU A 353 -19.62 -1.40 8.15
CA GLU A 353 -19.81 -1.27 9.59
C GLU A 353 -18.65 -0.53 10.28
N VAL A 354 -17.39 -0.89 10.01
CA VAL A 354 -16.26 -0.22 10.65
C VAL A 354 -16.15 1.25 10.25
N ASN A 355 -16.51 1.61 9.01
CA ASN A 355 -16.57 3.00 8.57
C ASN A 355 -17.77 3.78 9.13
N ARG A 356 -18.85 3.07 9.47
CA ARG A 356 -20.02 3.64 10.16
C ARG A 356 -19.70 3.98 11.62
N LEU A 357 -18.82 3.21 12.26
CA LEU A 357 -18.37 3.56 13.61
C LEU A 357 -17.76 4.96 13.60
N GLY A 358 -17.88 5.65 14.72
CA GLY A 358 -17.17 6.89 14.96
C GLY A 358 -17.01 7.16 16.44
N MET A 359 -16.11 8.08 16.73
CA MET A 359 -15.79 8.50 18.09
C MET A 359 -16.88 9.40 18.65
N ASN A 360 -17.46 10.26 17.82
CA ASN A 360 -18.51 11.21 18.22
C ASN A 360 -19.82 10.97 17.46
N GLU A 361 -19.74 10.71 16.14
CA GLU A 361 -20.89 10.53 15.26
C GLU A 361 -20.79 9.25 14.43
N GLU A 362 -21.90 8.80 13.84
CA GLU A 362 -21.85 7.72 12.85
C GLU A 362 -21.34 8.23 11.50
N TRP A 363 -20.67 7.36 10.75
CA TRP A 363 -20.10 7.63 9.43
C TRP A 363 -18.93 8.61 9.44
N GLU A 364 -18.09 8.52 10.47
CA GLU A 364 -16.86 9.30 10.55
C GLU A 364 -15.75 8.78 9.65
N PHE A 365 -15.77 7.52 9.18
CA PHE A 365 -14.65 6.96 8.39
C PHE A 365 -13.30 7.20 9.07
N ASN A 366 -13.18 6.81 10.35
CA ASN A 366 -11.97 7.06 11.13
C ASN A 366 -10.72 6.43 10.49
N GLU A 367 -9.58 7.03 10.81
CA GLU A 367 -8.25 6.62 10.34
C GLU A 367 -7.96 5.15 10.63
N TRP A 368 -8.21 4.72 11.87
CA TRP A 368 -7.96 3.35 12.30
C TRP A 368 -8.89 2.97 13.46
N CYS A 369 -8.91 1.69 13.79
CA CYS A 369 -9.64 1.14 14.93
C CYS A 369 -8.75 0.19 15.72
N HIS A 370 -8.98 0.06 17.03
CA HIS A 370 -8.25 -0.90 17.85
C HIS A 370 -8.50 -2.34 17.34
N GLY A 371 -7.43 -3.09 17.08
CA GLY A 371 -7.45 -4.36 16.35
C GLY A 371 -8.29 -5.47 16.98
N ARG A 372 -8.40 -5.47 18.32
CA ARG A 372 -9.22 -6.43 19.07
C ARG A 372 -10.65 -5.98 19.32
N THR A 373 -10.85 -4.75 19.79
CA THR A 373 -12.16 -4.25 20.22
C THR A 373 -12.98 -3.63 19.10
N GLY A 374 -12.33 -3.25 17.98
CA GLY A 374 -12.95 -2.52 16.88
C GLY A 374 -13.31 -1.07 17.22
N ARG A 375 -12.85 -0.53 18.36
CA ARG A 375 -13.14 0.86 18.76
C ARG A 375 -12.49 1.84 17.77
N PRO A 376 -13.23 2.83 17.23
CA PRO A 376 -12.67 3.85 16.34
C PRO A 376 -11.69 4.77 17.07
N MET A 377 -10.62 5.14 16.37
CA MET A 377 -9.48 5.92 16.87
C MET A 377 -8.92 6.81 15.73
N GLY A 378 -8.04 7.74 16.07
CA GLY A 378 -7.45 8.67 15.08
C GLY A 378 -8.45 9.71 14.59
N TYR A 379 -8.10 10.41 13.51
CA TYR A 379 -8.93 11.50 12.99
C TYR A 379 -10.13 10.98 12.16
N PRO A 380 -11.27 11.71 12.17
CA PRO A 380 -12.41 11.41 11.31
C PRO A 380 -12.17 11.89 9.87
N HIS A 381 -13.13 11.54 9.01
CA HIS A 381 -13.27 11.92 7.61
C HIS A 381 -12.00 11.65 6.81
N GLN A 382 -11.47 10.43 6.93
CA GLN A 382 -10.23 10.05 6.27
C GLN A 382 -10.50 9.67 4.81
N ALA A 383 -9.91 10.44 3.91
CA ALA A 383 -10.14 10.37 2.47
C ALA A 383 -9.84 8.98 1.90
N TRP A 384 -8.74 8.35 2.30
CA TRP A 384 -8.39 7.00 1.88
C TRP A 384 -9.35 5.91 2.38
N SER A 385 -9.96 6.05 3.56
CA SER A 385 -10.94 5.10 4.10
C SER A 385 -12.24 5.19 3.30
N ALA A 386 -12.70 6.42 3.01
CA ALA A 386 -13.84 6.66 2.13
C ALA A 386 -13.57 6.21 0.69
N GLY A 387 -12.42 6.60 0.11
CA GLY A 387 -12.01 6.24 -1.24
C GLY A 387 -11.90 4.72 -1.41
N MET A 388 -11.24 4.03 -0.49
CA MET A 388 -11.11 2.58 -0.58
C MET A 388 -12.43 1.84 -0.28
N TYR A 389 -13.36 2.42 0.46
CA TYR A 389 -14.72 1.89 0.56
C TYR A 389 -15.44 1.95 -0.80
N VAL A 390 -15.43 3.11 -1.48
CA VAL A 390 -16.01 3.29 -2.82
C VAL A 390 -15.38 2.31 -3.81
N TYR A 391 -14.05 2.18 -3.81
CA TYR A 391 -13.34 1.25 -4.68
C TYR A 391 -13.73 -0.21 -4.43
N ALA A 392 -13.76 -0.65 -3.18
CA ALA A 392 -14.15 -2.00 -2.79
C ALA A 392 -15.61 -2.31 -3.19
N HIS A 393 -16.51 -1.36 -2.95
CA HIS A 393 -17.91 -1.45 -3.35
C HIS A 393 -18.06 -1.67 -4.86
N ARG A 394 -17.38 -0.85 -5.66
CA ARG A 394 -17.38 -0.97 -7.12
C ARG A 394 -16.81 -2.31 -7.59
N CYS A 395 -15.69 -2.77 -6.99
CA CYS A 395 -15.12 -4.06 -7.33
C CYS A 395 -16.11 -5.22 -7.09
N VAL A 396 -16.84 -5.20 -5.97
CA VAL A 396 -17.85 -6.22 -5.66
C VAL A 396 -19.06 -6.13 -6.59
N ALA A 397 -19.51 -4.92 -6.92
CA ALA A 397 -20.64 -4.68 -7.81
C ALA A 397 -20.35 -5.15 -9.24
N GLU A 398 -19.15 -4.88 -9.74
CA GLU A 398 -18.73 -5.26 -11.10
C GLU A 398 -18.20 -6.71 -11.17
N GLY A 399 -17.92 -7.33 -10.02
CA GLY A 399 -17.35 -8.68 -9.94
C GLY A 399 -15.90 -8.77 -10.44
N GLN A 400 -15.23 -7.63 -10.63
CA GLN A 400 -13.85 -7.54 -11.08
C GLN A 400 -13.12 -6.38 -10.41
N MET A 401 -11.80 -6.47 -10.32
CA MET A 401 -10.97 -5.40 -9.77
C MET A 401 -10.77 -4.27 -10.79
N LEU A 402 -10.96 -3.02 -10.36
CA LEU A 402 -10.81 -1.85 -11.23
C LEU A 402 -9.37 -1.34 -11.27
N VAL A 403 -8.94 -0.69 -12.36
CA VAL A 403 -7.58 -0.12 -12.58
C VAL A 403 -6.44 -1.14 -12.67
N PHE A 404 -6.36 -2.07 -11.72
CA PHE A 404 -5.32 -3.12 -11.57
C PHE A 404 -5.82 -4.54 -11.85
N GLY A 405 -7.04 -4.69 -12.39
CA GLY A 405 -7.63 -5.99 -12.74
C GLY A 405 -6.99 -6.69 -13.94
N ASP A 406 -6.17 -5.99 -14.72
CA ASP A 406 -5.52 -6.56 -15.90
C ASP A 406 -4.50 -7.65 -15.50
N LYS A 407 -4.53 -8.78 -16.21
CA LYS A 407 -3.55 -9.87 -16.09
C LYS A 407 -2.14 -9.42 -16.45
N THR A 408 -1.97 -8.30 -17.17
CA THR A 408 -0.67 -7.74 -17.56
C THR A 408 0.16 -7.19 -16.40
N TRP A 409 -0.32 -7.25 -15.16
CA TRP A 409 0.49 -7.03 -13.95
C TRP A 409 1.29 -8.26 -13.52
N ARG A 410 0.97 -9.45 -14.07
CA ARG A 410 1.75 -10.68 -13.84
C ARG A 410 3.04 -10.71 -14.64
#